data_AF-A0A6A5YS64-F1
#
_entry.id   AF-A0A6A5YS64-F1
#
_cell.length_a   1.000
_cell.length_b   1.000
_cell.length_c   1.000
_cell.angle_alpha   90.00
_cell.angle_beta   90.00
_cell.angle_gamma   90.00
#
_symmetry.space_group_name_H-M   'P 1'
#
loop_
_entity.id
_entity.type
_entity.pdbx_description
1 polymer ?
#
loop_
_entity_poly.entity_id
_entity_poly.type
_entity_poly.pdbx_seq_one_letter_code
_entity_poly.pdbx_strand_id
1 'polypeptide(L)'
;MSTKCGLDPYRAIHFILDFDGTLTHRDTLEQLVQVAKDSTGDRERTDNAWTKCKEAYLEDRANTMKTINLSDSTTVEGESAILKDLEPVETRSVDRVSKSGIFQGLTEQHILDGAAQQREKPNGVRLRNGVREVLDVVNSRRERLRQDEEGNVDDVSILSVNWSQTWIYGCLKSQLDNFEEYNIYKTNICSNELEGLKVSMIPSNGVITGGIFSSRNKLERLTHLRRVSASSGSRTPVIYVGDSWTDLECLIDAELGICIGKPNIETSELAQSFKRIGIKCPHISKLDECDDWNVVWARDFAEIATWLSHNS
;
A
#
# COMPACT_ATOMS: atom_id res chain seq x y z
N MET A 1 -9.78 -7.41 -31.10
CA MET A 1 -9.34 -6.01 -30.89
C MET A 1 -8.31 -6.07 -29.80
N SER A 2 -7.04 -5.74 -30.10
CA SER A 2 -5.94 -5.79 -29.14
C SER A 2 -6.14 -4.69 -28.10
N THR A 3 -6.37 -5.04 -26.84
CA THR A 3 -6.42 -4.09 -25.73
C THR A 3 -5.04 -3.43 -25.61
N LYS A 4 -4.99 -2.09 -25.72
CA LYS A 4 -3.74 -1.31 -25.65
C LYS A 4 -2.95 -1.51 -24.35
N CYS A 5 -3.58 -2.02 -23.29
CA CYS A 5 -2.97 -2.21 -21.97
C CYS A 5 -2.15 -3.51 -21.83
N GLY A 6 -2.06 -4.36 -22.86
CA GLY A 6 -1.20 -5.58 -22.82
C GLY A 6 -1.62 -6.64 -21.78
N LEU A 7 -2.63 -6.37 -20.96
CA LEU A 7 -3.23 -7.32 -20.03
C LEU A 7 -4.12 -8.29 -20.81
N ASP A 8 -3.67 -9.55 -20.87
CA ASP A 8 -4.43 -10.65 -21.43
C ASP A 8 -5.35 -11.24 -20.35
N PRO A 9 -6.69 -11.25 -20.53
CA PRO A 9 -7.61 -11.86 -19.57
C PRO A 9 -7.27 -13.30 -19.22
N TYR A 10 -6.65 -14.04 -20.14
CA TYR A 10 -6.33 -15.45 -19.97
C TYR A 10 -4.96 -15.71 -19.35
N ARG A 11 -4.23 -14.66 -18.99
CA ARG A 11 -2.95 -14.79 -18.29
C ARG A 11 -3.08 -14.40 -16.83
N ALA A 12 -2.22 -14.98 -16.01
CA ALA A 12 -2.09 -14.64 -14.61
C ALA A 12 -1.70 -13.17 -14.42
N ILE A 13 -2.27 -12.52 -13.42
CA ILE A 13 -1.98 -11.14 -13.02
C ILE A 13 -1.58 -11.12 -11.54
N HIS A 14 -0.54 -10.35 -11.21
CA HIS A 14 -0.19 -10.08 -9.81
C HIS A 14 -0.73 -8.71 -9.40
N PHE A 15 -1.75 -8.71 -8.56
CA PHE A 15 -2.31 -7.52 -7.96
C PHE A 15 -1.48 -7.11 -6.74
N ILE A 16 -0.92 -5.91 -6.77
CA ILE A 16 -0.15 -5.35 -5.66
C ILE A 16 -0.86 -4.09 -5.16
N LEU A 17 -1.29 -4.14 -3.91
CA LEU A 17 -2.19 -3.13 -3.34
C LEU A 17 -1.48 -2.42 -2.19
N ASP A 18 -1.44 -1.09 -2.19
CA ASP A 18 -1.14 -0.36 -0.96
C ASP A 18 -2.28 -0.51 0.07
N PHE A 19 -2.01 -0.18 1.33
CA PHE A 19 -2.96 -0.36 2.43
C PHE A 19 -3.61 0.93 2.94
N ASP A 20 -2.81 1.86 3.45
CA ASP A 20 -3.27 3.07 4.12
C ASP A 20 -3.73 4.09 3.08
N GLY A 21 -5.01 4.49 3.11
CA GLY A 21 -5.54 5.35 2.05
C GLY A 21 -5.84 4.61 0.73
N THR A 22 -5.25 3.44 0.49
CA THR A 22 -5.59 2.59 -0.67
C THR A 22 -6.66 1.54 -0.34
N LEU A 23 -6.31 0.40 0.27
CA LEU A 23 -7.30 -0.61 0.70
C LEU A 23 -8.26 -0.05 1.76
N THR A 24 -7.77 0.86 2.59
CA THR A 24 -8.54 1.55 3.63
C THR A 24 -8.92 2.97 3.19
N HIS A 25 -9.95 3.53 3.81
CA HIS A 25 -10.39 4.90 3.47
C HIS A 25 -9.44 6.01 3.91
N ARG A 26 -8.49 5.73 4.80
CA ARG A 26 -7.60 6.71 5.45
C ARG A 26 -6.39 6.00 6.03
N ASP A 27 -5.37 6.78 6.35
CA ASP A 27 -4.25 6.34 7.19
C ASP A 27 -4.72 5.68 8.49
N THR A 28 -4.05 4.59 8.89
CA THR A 28 -4.40 3.77 10.06
C THR A 28 -3.38 3.82 11.19
N LEU A 29 -2.33 4.65 11.09
CA LEU A 29 -1.27 4.71 12.10
C LEU A 29 -1.77 5.26 13.43
N GLU A 30 -2.69 6.22 13.42
CA GLU A 30 -3.32 6.73 14.66
C GLU A 30 -4.09 5.61 15.38
N GLN A 31 -4.76 4.71 14.64
CA GLN A 31 -5.46 3.57 15.23
C GLN A 31 -4.48 2.52 15.77
N LEU A 32 -3.35 2.28 15.09
CA LEU A 32 -2.28 1.41 15.60
C LEU A 32 -1.66 1.97 16.89
N VAL A 33 -1.39 3.28 16.94
CA VAL A 33 -0.93 3.97 18.14
C VAL A 33 -1.99 3.94 19.25
N GLN A 34 -3.28 3.98 18.90
CA GLN A 34 -4.37 3.81 19.86
C GLN A 34 -4.38 2.41 20.50
N VAL A 35 -4.06 1.35 19.74
CA VAL A 35 -3.86 0.00 20.31
C VAL A 35 -2.71 0.01 21.32
N ALA A 36 -1.63 0.73 21.03
CA ALA A 36 -0.51 0.89 21.96
C ALA A 36 -0.95 1.52 23.28
N LYS A 37 -1.69 2.64 23.20
CA LYS A 37 -2.26 3.33 24.37
C LYS A 37 -3.16 2.43 25.22
N ASP A 38 -3.98 1.63 24.58
CA ASP A 38 -4.98 0.78 25.26
C ASP A 38 -4.33 -0.46 25.91
N SER A 39 -3.16 -0.89 25.41
CA SER A 39 -2.52 -2.16 25.83
C SER A 39 -1.41 -2.00 26.88
N THR A 40 -0.68 -0.88 26.89
CA THR A 40 0.51 -0.71 27.75
C THR A 40 0.23 -0.05 29.10
N GLY A 41 -0.97 0.50 29.29
CA GLY A 41 -1.41 1.12 30.55
C GLY A 41 -0.86 2.53 30.82
N ASP A 42 0.01 3.08 29.97
CA ASP A 42 0.58 4.42 30.09
C ASP A 42 0.16 5.31 28.90
N ARG A 43 -1.13 5.66 28.90
CA ARG A 43 -1.77 6.43 27.83
C ARG A 43 -1.16 7.83 27.68
N GLU A 44 -0.90 8.51 28.79
CA GLU A 44 -0.38 9.89 28.78
C GLU A 44 1.03 9.95 28.19
N ARG A 45 1.93 9.04 28.59
CA ARG A 45 3.27 8.96 27.99
C ARG A 45 3.18 8.71 26.48
N THR A 46 2.29 7.81 26.07
CA THR A 46 2.12 7.41 24.67
C THR A 46 1.57 8.57 23.83
N ASP A 47 0.57 9.30 24.34
CA ASP A 47 0.01 10.50 23.71
C ASP A 47 1.05 11.62 23.55
N ASN A 48 1.83 11.87 24.61
CA ASN A 48 2.89 12.88 24.60
C ASN A 48 4.02 12.51 23.62
N ALA A 49 4.45 11.26 23.61
CA ALA A 49 5.44 10.75 22.68
C ALA A 49 4.95 10.84 21.23
N TRP A 50 3.70 10.46 20.98
CA TRP A 50 3.11 10.48 19.64
C TRP A 50 2.96 11.89 19.09
N THR A 51 2.48 12.82 19.91
CA THR A 51 2.35 14.24 19.54
C THR A 51 3.70 14.83 19.13
N LYS A 52 4.74 14.60 19.94
CA LYS A 52 6.12 15.03 19.61
C LYS A 52 6.63 14.42 18.30
N CYS A 53 6.35 13.14 18.05
CA CYS A 53 6.76 12.49 16.81
C CYS A 53 6.07 13.09 15.58
N LYS A 54 4.76 13.39 15.67
CA LYS A 54 4.01 14.05 14.59
C LYS A 54 4.53 15.46 14.31
N GLU A 55 4.68 16.27 15.35
CA GLU A 55 5.17 17.65 15.23
C GLU A 55 6.54 17.71 14.56
N ALA A 56 7.49 16.91 15.04
CA ALA A 56 8.83 16.88 14.47
C ALA A 56 8.84 16.32 13.03
N TYR A 57 7.93 15.41 12.66
CA TYR A 57 7.80 14.96 11.26
C TYR A 57 7.30 16.08 10.35
N LEU A 58 6.25 16.80 10.77
CA LEU A 58 5.72 17.92 10.00
C LEU A 58 6.77 19.04 9.84
N GLU A 59 7.57 19.31 10.87
CA GLU A 59 8.67 20.27 10.80
C GLU A 59 9.79 19.80 9.86
N ASP A 60 10.28 18.57 10.02
CA ASP A 60 11.29 17.97 9.14
C ASP A 60 10.86 18.07 7.67
N ARG A 61 9.63 17.62 7.38
CA ARG A 61 9.07 17.61 6.02
C ARG A 61 8.89 19.02 5.46
N ALA A 62 8.35 19.95 6.24
CA ALA A 62 8.18 21.34 5.81
C ALA A 62 9.53 22.01 5.52
N ASN A 63 10.57 21.73 6.31
CA ASN A 63 11.90 22.28 6.10
C ASN A 63 12.59 21.69 4.86
N THR A 64 12.53 20.37 4.67
CA THR A 64 13.05 19.72 3.46
C THR A 64 12.29 20.18 2.21
N MET A 65 10.97 20.38 2.29
CA MET A 65 10.19 20.83 1.14
C MET A 65 10.55 22.25 0.70
N LYS A 66 10.99 23.13 1.61
CA LYS A 66 11.49 24.48 1.27
C LYS A 66 12.82 24.45 0.52
N THR A 67 13.63 23.41 0.68
CA THR A 67 14.94 23.29 0.03
C THR A 67 14.86 22.64 -1.35
N ILE A 68 13.78 21.91 -1.62
CA ILE A 68 13.57 21.21 -2.88
C ILE A 68 13.07 22.18 -3.95
N ASN A 69 13.77 22.22 -5.09
CA ASN A 69 13.35 23.00 -6.24
C ASN A 69 12.40 22.19 -7.14
N LEU A 70 11.10 22.38 -6.98
CA LEU A 70 10.08 21.70 -7.80
C LEU A 70 10.16 22.04 -9.29
N SER A 71 10.85 23.11 -9.71
CA SER A 71 11.00 23.41 -11.14
C SER A 71 11.91 22.42 -11.88
N ASP A 72 12.74 21.67 -11.16
CA ASP A 72 13.61 20.63 -11.71
C ASP A 72 12.90 19.26 -11.85
N SER A 73 11.60 19.18 -11.50
CA SER A 73 10.81 17.95 -11.44
C SER A 73 9.90 17.70 -12.66
N THR A 74 10.31 18.19 -13.82
CA THR A 74 9.51 18.03 -15.06
C THR A 74 9.71 16.67 -15.74
N THR A 75 10.54 15.80 -15.18
CA THR A 75 10.74 14.41 -15.64
C THR A 75 10.51 13.42 -14.50
N VAL A 76 10.27 12.15 -14.85
CA VAL A 76 10.11 11.06 -13.88
C VAL A 76 11.34 10.92 -12.99
N GLU A 77 12.55 11.04 -13.56
CA GLU A 77 13.80 11.00 -12.80
C GLU A 77 13.92 12.18 -11.83
N GLY A 78 13.45 13.37 -12.22
CA GLY A 78 13.40 14.55 -11.37
C GLY A 78 12.47 14.36 -10.16
N GLU A 79 11.24 13.84 -10.37
CA GLU A 79 10.33 13.50 -9.28
C GLU A 79 10.91 12.39 -8.38
N SER A 80 11.55 11.38 -8.96
CA SER A 80 12.19 10.31 -8.20
C SER A 80 13.34 10.84 -7.33
N ALA A 81 14.10 11.82 -7.84
CA ALA A 81 15.14 12.50 -7.06
C ALA A 81 14.55 13.28 -5.86
N ILE A 82 13.40 13.94 -6.04
CA ILE A 82 12.69 14.62 -4.95
C ILE A 82 12.24 13.64 -3.87
N LEU A 83 11.64 12.52 -4.27
CA LEU A 83 11.21 11.47 -3.33
C LEU A 83 12.40 10.89 -2.57
N LYS A 84 13.55 10.76 -3.23
CA LYS A 84 14.80 10.38 -2.60
C LYS A 84 15.31 11.41 -1.60
N ASP A 85 15.18 12.71 -1.88
CA ASP A 85 15.55 13.77 -0.93
C ASP A 85 14.65 13.79 0.33
N LEU A 86 13.43 13.24 0.23
CA LEU A 86 12.51 13.06 1.36
C LEU A 86 12.76 11.78 2.16
N GLU A 87 13.48 10.79 1.62
CA GLU A 87 13.77 9.52 2.31
C GLU A 87 14.43 9.68 3.70
N PRO A 88 15.37 10.62 3.92
CA PRO A 88 15.92 10.88 5.24
C PRO A 88 14.88 11.40 6.24
N VAL A 89 13.84 12.12 5.79
CA VAL A 89 12.74 12.60 6.65
C VAL A 89 11.90 11.42 7.13
N GLU A 90 11.51 10.54 6.22
CA GLU A 90 10.73 9.34 6.53
C GLU A 90 11.49 8.41 7.49
N THR A 91 12.79 8.21 7.23
CA THR A 91 13.67 7.41 8.11
C THR A 91 13.76 8.01 9.51
N ARG A 92 13.99 9.34 9.64
CA ARG A 92 14.02 10.02 10.95
C ARG A 92 12.69 9.91 11.70
N SER A 93 11.57 9.94 10.98
CA SER A 93 10.23 9.78 11.55
C SER A 93 10.08 8.43 12.24
N VAL A 94 10.43 7.35 11.53
CA VAL A 94 10.38 5.97 12.04
C VAL A 94 11.37 5.75 13.19
N ASP A 95 12.57 6.31 13.09
CA ASP A 95 13.57 6.28 14.17
C ASP A 95 13.06 6.95 15.44
N ARG A 96 12.38 8.10 15.33
CA ARG A 96 11.80 8.82 16.47
C ARG A 96 10.71 8.01 17.14
N VAL A 97 9.82 7.41 16.34
CA VAL A 97 8.76 6.52 16.86
C VAL A 97 9.39 5.32 17.57
N SER A 98 10.39 4.68 16.97
CA SER A 98 11.10 3.54 17.57
C SER A 98 11.75 3.92 18.92
N LYS A 99 12.48 5.04 18.97
CA LYS A 99 13.15 5.54 20.18
C LYS A 99 12.19 6.02 21.27
N SER A 100 10.98 6.39 20.91
CA SER A 100 9.98 6.86 21.88
C SER A 100 9.41 5.74 22.77
N GLY A 101 9.53 4.48 22.32
CA GLY A 101 8.98 3.32 23.01
C GLY A 101 7.45 3.24 22.98
N ILE A 102 6.76 3.96 22.06
CA ILE A 102 5.29 3.90 21.91
C ILE A 102 4.81 2.44 21.80
N PHE A 103 5.52 1.61 21.04
CA PHE A 103 5.14 0.21 20.80
C PHE A 103 5.85 -0.80 21.71
N GLN A 104 6.63 -0.34 22.69
CA GLN A 104 7.34 -1.24 23.59
C GLN A 104 6.35 -2.03 24.46
N GLY A 105 6.55 -3.33 24.55
CA GLY A 105 5.68 -4.24 25.30
C GLY A 105 4.45 -4.74 24.54
N LEU A 106 4.24 -4.31 23.29
CA LEU A 106 3.14 -4.85 22.49
C LEU A 106 3.40 -6.29 22.08
N THR A 107 2.37 -7.13 22.18
CA THR A 107 2.39 -8.51 21.70
C THR A 107 1.63 -8.61 20.39
N GLU A 108 1.83 -9.70 19.66
CA GLU A 108 1.07 -10.01 18.45
C GLU A 108 -0.44 -10.03 18.76
N GLN A 109 -0.80 -10.62 19.90
CA GLN A 109 -2.19 -10.70 20.35
C GLN A 109 -2.81 -9.31 20.60
N HIS A 110 -2.09 -8.39 21.25
CA HIS A 110 -2.57 -7.01 21.44
C HIS A 110 -2.91 -6.34 20.10
N ILE A 111 -2.08 -6.55 19.07
CA ILE A 111 -2.28 -5.94 17.75
C ILE A 111 -3.46 -6.59 17.02
N LEU A 112 -3.56 -7.93 17.05
CA LEU A 112 -4.67 -8.65 16.41
C LEU A 112 -6.02 -8.31 17.05
N ASP A 113 -6.09 -8.30 18.38
CA ASP A 113 -7.31 -7.92 19.11
C ASP A 113 -7.66 -6.45 18.88
N GLY A 114 -6.65 -5.58 18.95
CA GLY A 114 -6.79 -4.16 18.71
C GLY A 114 -7.28 -3.84 17.29
N ALA A 115 -6.84 -4.61 16.29
CA ALA A 115 -7.29 -4.50 14.91
C ALA A 115 -8.74 -4.95 14.76
N ALA A 116 -9.10 -6.10 15.34
CA ALA A 116 -10.48 -6.61 15.32
C ALA A 116 -11.48 -5.63 15.95
N GLN A 117 -11.09 -4.98 17.06
CA GLN A 117 -11.92 -3.98 17.73
C GLN A 117 -12.17 -2.72 16.89
N GLN A 118 -11.34 -2.42 15.88
CA GLN A 118 -11.55 -1.24 15.03
C GLN A 118 -12.85 -1.32 14.23
N ARG A 119 -13.32 -2.54 13.89
CA ARG A 119 -14.54 -2.73 13.11
C ARG A 119 -15.77 -2.10 13.77
N GLU A 120 -15.82 -2.07 15.10
CA GLU A 120 -16.95 -1.55 15.86
C GLU A 120 -16.80 -0.06 16.24
N LYS A 121 -15.58 0.50 16.14
CA LYS A 121 -15.31 1.90 16.49
C LYS A 121 -15.83 2.87 15.41
N PRO A 122 -16.48 4.00 15.75
CA PRO A 122 -16.99 4.97 14.78
C PRO A 122 -15.91 5.52 13.83
N ASN A 123 -14.71 5.77 14.37
CA ASN A 123 -13.54 6.22 13.61
C ASN A 123 -12.50 5.10 13.40
N GLY A 124 -12.93 3.86 13.43
CA GLY A 124 -12.05 2.72 13.20
C GLY A 124 -11.61 2.61 11.74
N VAL A 125 -10.74 1.63 11.50
CA VAL A 125 -10.30 1.22 10.16
C VAL A 125 -11.50 0.70 9.39
N ARG A 126 -11.63 1.05 8.11
CA ARG A 126 -12.65 0.52 7.20
C ARG A 126 -12.03 0.31 5.83
N LEU A 127 -12.22 -0.90 5.28
CA LEU A 127 -11.88 -1.18 3.89
C LEU A 127 -12.75 -0.35 2.95
N ARG A 128 -12.17 0.03 1.82
CA ARG A 128 -12.90 0.74 0.77
C ARG A 128 -13.98 -0.16 0.17
N ASN A 129 -15.03 0.49 -0.31
CA ASN A 129 -16.07 -0.16 -1.11
C ASN A 129 -15.45 -0.89 -2.31
N GLY A 130 -15.88 -2.13 -2.57
CA GLY A 130 -15.41 -2.93 -3.69
C GLY A 130 -14.22 -3.85 -3.42
N VAL A 131 -13.55 -3.75 -2.25
CA VAL A 131 -12.36 -4.57 -1.98
C VAL A 131 -12.69 -6.06 -2.05
N ARG A 132 -13.82 -6.46 -1.48
CA ARG A 132 -14.28 -7.86 -1.52
C ARG A 132 -14.53 -8.30 -2.96
N GLU A 133 -15.21 -7.47 -3.74
CA GLU A 133 -15.60 -7.73 -5.11
C GLU A 133 -14.37 -7.92 -6.02
N VAL A 134 -13.31 -7.14 -5.83
CA VAL A 134 -12.04 -7.37 -6.54
C VAL A 134 -11.44 -8.72 -6.13
N LEU A 135 -11.38 -9.03 -4.85
CA LEU A 135 -10.82 -10.31 -4.38
C LEU A 135 -11.63 -11.52 -4.87
N ASP A 136 -12.96 -11.41 -4.95
CA ASP A 136 -13.86 -12.42 -5.52
C ASP A 136 -13.59 -12.64 -7.01
N VAL A 137 -13.38 -11.56 -7.77
CA VAL A 137 -13.00 -11.63 -9.20
C VAL A 137 -11.63 -12.30 -9.36
N VAL A 138 -10.63 -11.94 -8.54
CA VAL A 138 -9.31 -12.57 -8.56
C VAL A 138 -9.41 -14.06 -8.22
N ASN A 139 -10.16 -14.43 -7.19
CA ASN A 139 -10.36 -15.84 -6.83
C ASN A 139 -11.04 -16.63 -7.94
N SER A 140 -12.07 -16.07 -8.56
CA SER A 140 -12.76 -16.70 -9.70
C SER A 140 -11.80 -16.92 -10.88
N ARG A 141 -10.93 -15.95 -11.16
CA ARG A 141 -9.88 -16.06 -12.19
C ARG A 141 -8.84 -17.11 -11.82
N ARG A 142 -8.39 -17.18 -10.56
CA ARG A 142 -7.47 -18.23 -10.07
C ARG A 142 -8.03 -19.62 -10.34
N GLU A 143 -9.28 -19.90 -10.00
CA GLU A 143 -9.89 -21.21 -10.25
C GLU A 143 -9.94 -21.58 -11.74
N ARG A 144 -10.23 -20.60 -12.60
CA ARG A 144 -10.19 -20.79 -14.06
C ARG A 144 -8.77 -21.09 -14.55
N LEU A 145 -7.77 -20.34 -14.07
CA LEU A 145 -6.37 -20.44 -14.49
C LEU A 145 -5.64 -21.65 -13.91
N ARG A 146 -6.13 -22.27 -12.82
CA ARG A 146 -5.57 -23.54 -12.29
C ARG A 146 -5.61 -24.69 -13.29
N GLN A 147 -6.41 -24.56 -14.33
CA GLN A 147 -6.53 -25.53 -15.42
C GLN A 147 -5.56 -25.23 -16.59
N ASP A 148 -4.81 -24.14 -16.52
CA ASP A 148 -3.80 -23.77 -17.50
C ASP A 148 -2.53 -24.62 -17.36
N GLU A 149 -1.92 -24.96 -18.50
CA GLU A 149 -0.75 -25.85 -18.60
C GLU A 149 0.51 -25.23 -17.97
N GLU A 150 0.59 -23.90 -17.87
CA GLU A 150 1.70 -23.20 -17.22
C GLU A 150 1.59 -23.13 -15.69
N GLY A 151 0.42 -23.45 -15.11
CA GLY A 151 0.19 -23.43 -13.66
C GLY A 151 0.28 -22.04 -13.01
N ASN A 152 0.37 -20.98 -13.81
CA ASN A 152 0.38 -19.60 -13.32
C ASN A 152 -1.04 -19.17 -12.99
N VAL A 153 -1.26 -18.68 -11.77
CA VAL A 153 -2.55 -18.16 -11.31
C VAL A 153 -2.39 -16.74 -10.82
N ASP A 154 -3.48 -15.96 -10.84
CA ASP A 154 -3.45 -14.62 -10.28
C ASP A 154 -2.97 -14.62 -8.82
N ASP A 155 -2.33 -13.55 -8.39
CA ASP A 155 -1.92 -13.39 -7.00
C ASP A 155 -2.24 -12.01 -6.45
N VAL A 156 -2.34 -11.92 -5.12
CA VAL A 156 -2.55 -10.67 -4.39
C VAL A 156 -1.42 -10.51 -3.40
N SER A 157 -0.78 -9.34 -3.41
CA SER A 157 0.16 -8.94 -2.38
C SER A 157 -0.14 -7.52 -1.95
N ILE A 158 0.24 -7.21 -0.71
CA ILE A 158 0.08 -5.87 -0.15
C ILE A 158 1.45 -5.26 0.01
N LEU A 159 1.64 -4.01 -0.43
CA LEU A 159 2.91 -3.31 -0.33
C LEU A 159 2.70 -1.94 0.33
N SER A 160 3.10 -1.82 1.60
CA SER A 160 2.76 -0.67 2.42
C SER A 160 3.93 -0.16 3.25
N VAL A 161 3.96 1.15 3.48
CA VAL A 161 4.87 1.80 4.43
C VAL A 161 4.41 1.70 5.88
N ASN A 162 3.24 1.10 6.15
CA ASN A 162 2.72 0.91 7.50
C ASN A 162 3.75 0.22 8.41
N TRP A 163 3.70 0.53 9.70
CA TRP A 163 4.68 0.08 10.68
C TRP A 163 4.49 -1.35 11.19
N SER A 164 3.36 -2.00 10.88
CA SER A 164 3.12 -3.39 11.31
C SER A 164 2.38 -4.25 10.27
N GLN A 165 3.06 -5.29 9.81
CA GLN A 165 2.50 -6.36 8.98
C GLN A 165 1.37 -7.08 9.70
N THR A 166 1.55 -7.35 11.00
CA THR A 166 0.53 -7.97 11.87
C THR A 166 -0.72 -7.09 11.98
N TRP A 167 -0.57 -5.76 12.06
CA TRP A 167 -1.70 -4.82 12.07
C TRP A 167 -2.52 -4.88 10.78
N ILE A 168 -1.86 -4.81 9.61
CA ILE A 168 -2.53 -4.94 8.31
C ILE A 168 -3.29 -6.26 8.24
N TYR A 169 -2.62 -7.37 8.57
CA TYR A 169 -3.22 -8.70 8.57
C TYR A 169 -4.47 -8.78 9.45
N GLY A 170 -4.38 -8.28 10.70
CA GLY A 170 -5.52 -8.24 11.63
C GLY A 170 -6.68 -7.39 11.12
N CYS A 171 -6.40 -6.25 10.48
CA CYS A 171 -7.42 -5.38 9.90
C CYS A 171 -8.16 -6.07 8.74
N LEU A 172 -7.44 -6.73 7.83
CA LEU A 172 -8.06 -7.46 6.72
C LEU A 172 -8.88 -8.66 7.23
N LYS A 173 -8.29 -9.46 8.12
CA LYS A 173 -8.93 -10.64 8.70
C LYS A 173 -10.23 -10.31 9.44
N SER A 174 -10.29 -9.14 10.09
CA SER A 174 -11.49 -8.72 10.83
C SER A 174 -12.59 -8.12 9.97
N GLN A 175 -12.32 -7.73 8.72
CA GLN A 175 -13.29 -7.05 7.86
C GLN A 175 -13.74 -7.86 6.65
N LEU A 176 -12.98 -8.89 6.28
CA LEU A 176 -13.32 -9.80 5.21
C LEU A 176 -13.89 -11.08 5.82
N ASP A 177 -15.18 -11.32 5.58
CA ASP A 177 -15.77 -12.63 5.88
C ASP A 177 -15.10 -13.69 5.01
N ASN A 178 -14.94 -14.90 5.54
CA ASN A 178 -14.22 -16.00 4.89
C ASN A 178 -12.79 -15.62 4.44
N PHE A 179 -12.09 -14.79 5.23
CA PHE A 179 -10.77 -14.25 4.89
C PHE A 179 -9.76 -15.27 4.34
N GLU A 180 -9.77 -16.50 4.87
CA GLU A 180 -8.86 -17.57 4.46
C GLU A 180 -9.07 -18.01 2.98
N GLU A 181 -10.24 -17.77 2.39
CA GLU A 181 -10.53 -18.08 0.97
C GLU A 181 -9.77 -17.16 0.00
N TYR A 182 -9.33 -15.97 0.42
CA TYR A 182 -8.62 -15.03 -0.46
C TYR A 182 -7.12 -15.35 -0.63
N ASN A 183 -6.61 -16.37 0.07
CA ASN A 183 -5.19 -16.74 0.07
C ASN A 183 -4.25 -15.56 0.40
N ILE A 184 -4.71 -14.64 1.26
CA ILE A 184 -3.90 -13.52 1.76
C ILE A 184 -3.33 -13.94 3.12
N TYR A 185 -2.10 -14.42 3.10
CA TYR A 185 -1.35 -14.74 4.31
C TYR A 185 -0.47 -13.56 4.72
N LYS A 186 0.05 -13.57 5.96
CA LYS A 186 1.03 -12.55 6.40
C LYS A 186 2.20 -12.44 5.43
N THR A 187 2.64 -13.55 4.83
CA THR A 187 3.72 -13.59 3.84
C THR A 187 3.42 -12.82 2.55
N ASN A 188 2.16 -12.57 2.23
CA ASN A 188 1.73 -11.75 1.10
C ASN A 188 1.78 -10.25 1.42
N ILE A 189 1.96 -9.86 2.68
CA ILE A 189 1.98 -8.47 3.12
C ILE A 189 3.44 -8.01 3.26
N CYS A 190 3.91 -7.21 2.32
CA CYS A 190 5.20 -6.55 2.36
C CYS A 190 5.05 -5.18 3.04
N SER A 191 5.33 -5.14 4.34
CA SER A 191 5.37 -3.89 5.12
C SER A 191 6.47 -3.96 6.17
N ASN A 192 6.55 -2.93 7.00
CA ASN A 192 7.38 -2.98 8.20
C ASN A 192 6.75 -3.87 9.28
N GLU A 193 7.51 -4.17 10.32
CA GLU A 193 7.02 -4.86 11.50
C GLU A 193 7.75 -4.43 12.76
N LEU A 194 7.08 -4.54 13.90
CA LEU A 194 7.68 -4.32 15.20
C LEU A 194 8.60 -5.49 15.58
N GLU A 195 9.85 -5.19 15.90
CA GLU A 195 10.84 -6.19 16.31
C GLU A 195 10.36 -6.97 17.55
N GLY A 196 10.55 -8.29 17.54
CA GLY A 196 10.06 -9.21 18.57
C GLY A 196 8.79 -9.96 18.15
N LEU A 197 7.90 -9.35 17.37
CA LEU A 197 6.60 -9.95 17.03
C LEU A 197 6.67 -11.18 16.13
N LYS A 198 7.75 -11.33 15.35
CA LYS A 198 7.96 -12.51 14.49
C LYS A 198 8.28 -13.77 15.29
N VAL A 199 8.74 -13.63 16.54
CA VAL A 199 8.99 -14.73 17.46
C VAL A 199 7.82 -14.77 18.43
N SER A 200 6.85 -15.64 18.15
CA SER A 200 5.67 -15.82 18.98
C SER A 200 6.09 -15.89 20.46
N MET A 201 5.43 -15.10 21.31
CA MET A 201 5.66 -14.93 22.75
C MET A 201 6.65 -13.86 23.22
N ILE A 202 7.40 -13.18 22.36
CA ILE A 202 8.26 -12.06 22.78
C ILE A 202 7.55 -10.72 22.52
N PRO A 203 7.28 -9.91 23.57
CA PRO A 203 6.77 -8.56 23.39
C PRO A 203 7.76 -7.69 22.61
N SER A 204 7.24 -6.76 21.82
CA SER A 204 8.03 -5.84 21.04
C SER A 204 8.94 -4.97 21.91
N ASN A 205 10.16 -4.71 21.44
CA ASN A 205 11.05 -3.72 22.06
C ASN A 205 10.73 -2.28 21.62
N GLY A 206 9.75 -2.09 20.72
CA GLY A 206 9.33 -0.80 20.17
C GLY A 206 9.99 -0.42 18.84
N VAL A 207 11.03 -1.14 18.39
CA VAL A 207 11.76 -0.86 17.15
C VAL A 207 10.95 -1.31 15.93
N ILE A 208 10.85 -0.43 14.94
CA ILE A 208 10.22 -0.73 13.64
C ILE A 208 11.31 -1.25 12.67
N THR A 209 11.04 -2.39 12.05
CA THR A 209 11.96 -3.09 11.12
C THR A 209 11.27 -3.33 9.77
N GLY A 210 12.03 -3.69 8.74
CA GLY A 210 11.49 -4.02 7.40
C GLY A 210 12.00 -3.11 6.30
N GLY A 211 12.21 -1.82 6.62
CA GLY A 211 12.91 -0.87 5.75
C GLY A 211 12.08 -0.40 4.55
N ILE A 212 10.75 -0.39 4.66
CA ILE A 212 9.84 0.10 3.61
C ILE A 212 9.26 1.44 4.08
N PHE A 213 9.98 2.54 3.86
CA PHE A 213 9.59 3.87 4.37
C PHE A 213 9.36 4.91 3.28
N SER A 214 9.85 4.65 2.07
CA SER A 214 9.80 5.58 0.94
C SER A 214 9.23 4.92 -0.32
N SER A 215 8.91 5.75 -1.32
CA SER A 215 8.54 5.30 -2.67
C SER A 215 9.59 4.37 -3.26
N ARG A 216 10.87 4.72 -3.08
CA ARG A 216 11.98 3.91 -3.57
C ARG A 216 12.03 2.53 -2.91
N ASN A 217 11.84 2.46 -1.58
CA ASN A 217 11.84 1.15 -0.90
C ASN A 217 10.65 0.29 -1.37
N LYS A 218 9.50 0.91 -1.69
CA LYS A 218 8.39 0.19 -2.33
C LYS A 218 8.81 -0.31 -3.72
N LEU A 219 9.40 0.52 -4.58
CA LEU A 219 9.84 0.10 -5.93
C LEU A 219 10.86 -1.06 -5.88
N GLU A 220 11.82 -0.99 -4.96
CA GLU A 220 12.80 -2.07 -4.73
C GLU A 220 12.08 -3.37 -4.33
N ARG A 221 11.08 -3.29 -3.43
CA ARG A 221 10.27 -4.44 -3.04
C ARG A 221 9.39 -4.96 -4.18
N LEU A 222 8.78 -4.08 -4.96
CA LEU A 222 7.97 -4.41 -6.13
C LEU A 222 8.78 -5.24 -7.14
N THR A 223 10.02 -4.81 -7.40
CA THR A 223 10.95 -5.54 -8.28
C THR A 223 11.17 -6.99 -7.82
N HIS A 224 11.26 -7.22 -6.51
CA HIS A 224 11.38 -8.56 -5.94
C HIS A 224 10.08 -9.38 -5.96
N LEU A 225 8.91 -8.73 -6.00
CA LEU A 225 7.62 -9.40 -6.10
C LEU A 225 7.31 -9.86 -7.53
N ARG A 226 7.92 -9.26 -8.55
CA ARG A 226 7.74 -9.65 -9.95
C ARG A 226 8.16 -11.09 -10.17
N ARG A 227 7.19 -11.95 -10.49
CA ARG A 227 7.41 -13.36 -10.81
C ARG A 227 7.75 -13.54 -12.27
N VAL A 228 8.69 -14.44 -12.54
CA VAL A 228 9.03 -14.91 -13.87
C VAL A 228 8.58 -16.35 -13.98
N SER A 229 7.77 -16.65 -15.00
CA SER A 229 7.38 -18.02 -15.32
C SER A 229 8.63 -18.82 -15.68
N ALA A 230 8.86 -19.94 -14.98
CA ALA A 230 10.02 -20.79 -15.22
C ALA A 230 9.95 -21.49 -16.60
N SER A 231 8.74 -21.69 -17.14
CA SER A 231 8.52 -22.37 -18.42
C SER A 231 8.65 -21.41 -19.61
N SER A 232 8.00 -20.24 -19.56
CA SER A 232 7.98 -19.28 -20.66
C SER A 232 9.03 -18.17 -20.54
N GLY A 233 9.70 -18.03 -19.39
CA GLY A 233 10.61 -16.93 -19.09
C GLY A 233 9.93 -15.56 -19.04
N SER A 234 8.61 -15.53 -19.20
CA SER A 234 7.82 -14.30 -19.25
C SER A 234 7.43 -13.83 -17.84
N ARG A 235 7.38 -12.52 -17.65
CA ARG A 235 6.98 -11.91 -16.37
C ARG A 235 5.47 -11.95 -16.23
N THR A 236 4.99 -12.26 -15.02
CA THR A 236 3.59 -12.05 -14.66
C THR A 236 3.32 -10.54 -14.65
N PRO A 237 2.35 -10.03 -15.42
CA PRO A 237 2.01 -8.61 -15.41
C PRO A 237 1.51 -8.20 -14.02
N VAL A 238 1.86 -6.98 -13.62
CA VAL A 238 1.50 -6.37 -12.34
C VAL A 238 0.44 -5.31 -12.56
N ILE A 239 -0.62 -5.37 -11.76
CA ILE A 239 -1.52 -4.24 -11.52
C ILE A 239 -1.17 -3.68 -10.14
N TYR A 240 -0.71 -2.44 -10.10
CA TYR A 240 -0.43 -1.75 -8.84
C TYR A 240 -1.56 -0.78 -8.52
N VAL A 241 -2.07 -0.81 -7.28
CA VAL A 241 -3.08 0.14 -6.80
C VAL A 241 -2.51 0.93 -5.63
N GLY A 242 -2.57 2.26 -5.71
CA GLY A 242 -2.04 3.19 -4.71
C GLY A 242 -2.82 4.51 -4.69
N ASP A 243 -2.62 5.36 -3.68
CA ASP A 243 -3.29 6.66 -3.57
C ASP A 243 -2.35 7.84 -3.30
N SER A 244 -1.09 7.57 -2.96
CA SER A 244 -0.20 8.57 -2.38
C SER A 244 1.04 8.84 -3.24
N TRP A 245 1.79 9.89 -2.89
CA TRP A 245 3.07 10.19 -3.53
C TRP A 245 4.12 9.10 -3.28
N THR A 246 3.99 8.34 -2.18
CA THR A 246 4.86 7.18 -1.92
C THR A 246 4.60 5.99 -2.84
N ASP A 247 3.53 6.05 -3.65
CA ASP A 247 3.20 5.02 -4.63
C ASP A 247 3.65 5.39 -6.05
N LEU A 248 4.14 6.62 -6.27
CA LEU A 248 4.43 7.17 -7.60
C LEU A 248 5.30 6.23 -8.44
N GLU A 249 6.44 5.79 -7.91
CA GLU A 249 7.38 4.95 -8.65
C GLU A 249 6.79 3.56 -8.95
N CYS A 250 5.98 2.99 -8.04
CA CYS A 250 5.32 1.70 -8.27
C CYS A 250 4.18 1.79 -9.28
N LEU A 251 3.41 2.87 -9.25
CA LEU A 251 2.34 3.14 -10.21
C LEU A 251 2.89 3.27 -11.64
N ILE A 252 4.05 3.90 -11.78
CA ILE A 252 4.74 4.11 -13.05
C ILE A 252 5.42 2.83 -13.56
N ASP A 253 6.01 2.01 -12.68
CA ASP A 253 6.72 0.79 -13.08
C ASP A 253 5.77 -0.36 -13.45
N ALA A 254 4.56 -0.39 -12.90
CA ALA A 254 3.58 -1.45 -13.16
C ALA A 254 3.10 -1.50 -14.62
N GLU A 255 2.67 -2.68 -15.09
CA GLU A 255 2.02 -2.82 -16.39
C GLU A 255 0.68 -2.05 -16.45
N LEU A 256 0.02 -1.88 -15.30
CA LEU A 256 -1.10 -0.95 -15.11
C LEU A 256 -1.06 -0.37 -13.70
N GLY A 257 -0.86 0.94 -13.61
CA GLY A 257 -0.97 1.70 -12.36
C GLY A 257 -2.39 2.25 -12.17
N ILE A 258 -3.00 2.00 -11.02
CA ILE A 258 -4.34 2.50 -10.68
C ILE A 258 -4.24 3.39 -9.43
N CYS A 259 -4.46 4.68 -9.64
CA CYS A 259 -4.63 5.65 -8.56
C CYS A 259 -6.04 5.53 -7.98
N ILE A 260 -6.19 5.36 -6.67
CA ILE A 260 -7.52 5.19 -6.06
C ILE A 260 -7.96 6.40 -5.24
N GLY A 261 -9.23 6.79 -5.40
CA GLY A 261 -9.88 7.77 -4.53
C GLY A 261 -10.66 8.85 -5.26
N LYS A 262 -11.37 9.67 -4.47
CA LYS A 262 -12.21 10.76 -4.97
C LYS A 262 -11.40 11.79 -5.77
N PRO A 263 -12.05 12.53 -6.69
CA PRO A 263 -11.43 13.51 -7.59
C PRO A 263 -10.97 14.79 -6.85
N ASN A 264 -10.08 14.64 -5.88
CA ASN A 264 -9.08 15.65 -5.50
C ASN A 264 -7.71 15.26 -6.05
N ILE A 265 -7.68 14.37 -7.05
CA ILE A 265 -6.49 14.05 -7.84
C ILE A 265 -5.77 15.36 -8.15
N GLU A 266 -6.47 16.38 -8.67
CA GLU A 266 -5.89 17.69 -8.99
C GLU A 266 -5.13 18.42 -7.86
N THR A 267 -5.40 18.17 -6.58
CA THR A 267 -4.73 18.84 -5.45
C THR A 267 -3.79 17.94 -4.64
N SER A 268 -3.88 16.62 -4.78
CA SER A 268 -2.96 15.67 -4.14
C SER A 268 -1.51 15.87 -4.62
N GLU A 269 -0.53 15.56 -3.78
CA GLU A 269 0.89 15.58 -4.19
C GLU A 269 1.13 14.67 -5.40
N LEU A 270 0.53 13.47 -5.40
CA LEU A 270 0.65 12.50 -6.47
C LEU A 270 0.21 13.08 -7.83
N ALA A 271 -0.97 13.71 -7.92
CA ALA A 271 -1.37 14.25 -9.22
C ALA A 271 -0.76 15.60 -9.56
N GLN A 272 -0.30 16.38 -8.57
CA GLN A 272 0.60 17.48 -8.87
C GLN A 272 1.90 16.98 -9.50
N SER A 273 2.46 15.86 -9.01
CA SER A 273 3.60 15.19 -9.63
C SER A 273 3.29 14.74 -11.06
N PHE A 274 2.20 13.99 -11.29
CA PHE A 274 1.80 13.60 -12.66
C PHE A 274 1.66 14.80 -13.60
N LYS A 275 1.07 15.90 -13.12
CA LYS A 275 0.96 17.14 -13.91
C LYS A 275 2.33 17.75 -14.23
N ARG A 276 3.28 17.76 -13.28
CA ARG A 276 4.63 18.31 -13.50
C ARG A 276 5.42 17.49 -14.52
N ILE A 277 5.32 16.17 -14.46
CA ILE A 277 6.04 15.24 -15.36
C ILE A 277 5.27 14.91 -16.65
N GLY A 278 4.07 15.45 -16.82
CA GLY A 278 3.27 15.31 -18.03
C GLY A 278 2.60 13.95 -18.22
N ILE A 279 2.43 13.15 -17.15
CA ILE A 279 1.73 11.87 -17.20
C ILE A 279 0.21 12.09 -17.20
N LYS A 280 -0.47 11.48 -18.17
CA LYS A 280 -1.94 11.45 -18.22
C LYS A 280 -2.47 10.36 -17.31
N CYS A 281 -3.40 10.73 -16.45
CA CYS A 281 -4.11 9.80 -15.58
C CYS A 281 -5.63 9.92 -15.88
N PRO A 282 -6.14 9.32 -16.97
CA PRO A 282 -7.57 9.29 -17.24
C PRO A 282 -8.29 8.32 -16.29
N HIS A 283 -9.62 8.39 -16.28
CA HIS A 283 -10.44 7.45 -15.52
C HIS A 283 -10.27 6.02 -16.06
N ILE A 284 -10.37 4.99 -15.22
CA ILE A 284 -10.16 3.56 -15.59
C ILE A 284 -11.06 3.08 -16.73
N SER A 285 -12.24 3.70 -16.91
CA SER A 285 -13.15 3.41 -18.03
C SER A 285 -12.68 3.97 -19.38
N LYS A 286 -11.61 4.76 -19.40
CA LYS A 286 -11.02 5.47 -20.55
C LYS A 286 -9.55 5.05 -20.75
N LEU A 287 -9.26 3.77 -20.51
CA LEU A 287 -7.90 3.21 -20.61
C LEU A 287 -7.27 3.40 -22.00
N ASP A 288 -8.09 3.56 -23.03
CA ASP A 288 -7.66 3.88 -24.40
C ASP A 288 -7.12 5.30 -24.58
N GLU A 289 -7.41 6.20 -23.63
CA GLU A 289 -6.90 7.58 -23.55
C GLU A 289 -5.57 7.70 -22.77
N CYS A 290 -5.09 6.61 -22.17
CA CYS A 290 -3.79 6.57 -21.48
C CYS A 290 -2.62 6.84 -22.43
N ASP A 291 -1.56 7.42 -21.89
CA ASP A 291 -0.25 7.46 -22.53
C ASP A 291 0.54 6.17 -22.24
N ASP A 292 1.81 6.15 -22.65
CA ASP A 292 2.67 4.96 -22.56
C ASP A 292 2.96 4.52 -21.11
N TRP A 293 2.61 5.34 -20.11
CA TRP A 293 2.77 5.00 -18.69
C TRP A 293 1.65 4.11 -18.14
N ASN A 294 0.53 3.96 -18.88
CA ASN A 294 -0.60 3.12 -18.48
C ASN A 294 -1.07 3.37 -17.04
N VAL A 295 -1.09 4.64 -16.61
CA VAL A 295 -1.64 5.03 -15.31
C VAL A 295 -3.07 5.53 -15.48
N VAL A 296 -3.98 5.04 -14.65
CA VAL A 296 -5.39 5.47 -14.59
C VAL A 296 -5.79 5.81 -13.17
N TRP A 297 -6.97 6.40 -13.00
CA TRP A 297 -7.61 6.49 -11.69
C TRP A 297 -8.96 5.79 -11.64
N ALA A 298 -9.29 5.28 -10.45
CA ALA A 298 -10.60 4.74 -10.10
C ALA A 298 -11.07 5.37 -8.78
N ARG A 299 -12.37 5.56 -8.61
CA ARG A 299 -12.94 6.16 -7.40
C ARG A 299 -12.79 5.26 -6.18
N ASP A 300 -13.02 3.97 -6.38
CA ASP A 300 -12.96 2.91 -5.38
C ASP A 300 -12.71 1.55 -6.05
N PHE A 301 -12.66 0.47 -5.25
CA PHE A 301 -12.42 -0.87 -5.79
C PHE A 301 -13.65 -1.42 -6.53
N ALA A 302 -14.84 -0.84 -6.37
CA ALA A 302 -16.03 -1.34 -7.05
C ALA A 302 -15.97 -1.00 -8.55
N GLU A 303 -15.44 0.17 -8.89
CA GLU A 303 -15.11 0.53 -10.27
C GLU A 303 -14.01 -0.39 -10.83
N ILE A 304 -12.99 -0.74 -10.05
CA ILE A 304 -11.94 -1.69 -10.45
C ILE A 304 -12.53 -3.08 -10.70
N ALA A 305 -13.37 -3.60 -9.81
CA ALA A 305 -14.04 -4.90 -9.96
C ALA A 305 -14.93 -4.94 -11.22
N THR A 306 -15.68 -3.86 -11.46
CA THR A 306 -16.50 -3.70 -12.66
C THR A 306 -15.62 -3.73 -13.91
N TRP A 307 -14.53 -2.97 -13.92
CA TRP A 307 -13.60 -2.94 -15.04
C TRP A 307 -12.96 -4.30 -15.28
N LEU A 308 -12.49 -4.99 -14.23
CA LEU A 308 -11.92 -6.34 -14.33
C LEU A 308 -12.93 -7.30 -14.95
N SER A 309 -14.17 -7.31 -14.46
CA SER A 309 -15.22 -8.24 -14.94
C SER A 309 -15.56 -8.08 -16.42
N HIS A 310 -15.40 -6.88 -16.99
CA HIS A 310 -15.61 -6.64 -18.43
C HIS A 310 -14.40 -7.01 -19.29
N ASN A 311 -13.21 -7.08 -18.69
CA ASN A 311 -11.94 -7.31 -19.39
C ASN A 311 -11.28 -8.65 -19.01
N SER A 312 -11.98 -9.51 -18.24
CA SER A 312 -11.51 -10.81 -17.71
C SER A 312 -12.13 -12.02 -18.40
#